data_AF-A0A383VYW9-F1
#
_entry.id   AF-A0A383VYW9-F1
#
_cell.length_a   1.000
_cell.length_b   1.000
_cell.length_c   1.000
_cell.angle_alpha   90.00
_cell.angle_beta   90.00
_cell.angle_gamma   90.00
#
_symmetry.space_group_name_H-M   'P 1'
#
loop_
_entity.id
_entity.type
_entity.pdbx_description
1 polymer ?
#
loop_
_entity_poly.entity_id
_entity_poly.type
_entity_poly.pdbx_seq_one_letter_code
_entity_poly.pdbx_strand_id
1 'polypeptide(L)'
;MKSSSELDWKWRTGRATYYGTDDWSIHKGSCGYGALWRDEPHGWDVAAMTDYHPDYADSCGSCYEVACDSLKIQDNYGAKLDRTYSCYDSSQSVVLRITDTCPCTYPANAYSNKRWCCNDMDHFDVSVWAFEKLADKKWGVIGIKYRRVPCDYQPQNVAPAVSNASPFPSEAKWGQDRPRRDWPEYTGQRDSDFIFDNSLDNNWWDASWNTWLQSPKDAKESGMRKGQALCANIKSQGALALKTNSGAFQNKYKLEFWVYVGVSGWEGTSATVPDIKISLRGTKGQCNVLKIYDVKPDAFEPTCNYCADYFWRFTFHLPYFNGEWSHSTFNDPSQFASGCGGNTVWDINQIEFRNDWGGDKWVCLDRIALV
;
A
#
# COMPACT_ATOMS: atom_id res chain seq x y z
N MET A 1 2.94 7.82 7.59
CA MET A 1 2.72 8.67 6.38
C MET A 1 4.01 9.40 6.03
N LYS A 2 4.46 9.37 4.76
CA LYS A 2 5.55 10.23 4.28
C LYS A 2 5.14 11.69 4.46
N SER A 3 6.02 12.53 5.00
CA SER A 3 5.87 13.97 4.80
C SER A 3 5.83 14.22 3.29
N SER A 4 5.07 15.23 2.86
CA SER A 4 4.89 15.63 1.46
C SER A 4 6.19 15.93 0.68
N SER A 5 7.35 15.83 1.33
CA SER A 5 8.68 16.18 0.82
C SER A 5 9.45 15.06 0.09
N GLU A 6 8.91 13.85 -0.08
CA GLU A 6 9.63 12.70 -0.69
C GLU A 6 8.81 11.85 -1.69
N LEU A 7 7.87 12.49 -2.40
CA LEU A 7 7.33 11.92 -3.62
C LEU A 7 8.10 12.50 -4.81
N ASP A 8 8.42 11.67 -5.80
CA ASP A 8 8.93 12.14 -7.09
C ASP A 8 7.80 12.91 -7.79
N TRP A 9 7.70 14.21 -7.50
CA TRP A 9 6.67 15.12 -8.02
C TRP A 9 6.85 15.42 -9.53
N LYS A 10 7.79 14.74 -10.18
CA LYS A 10 8.10 14.89 -11.60
C LYS A 10 7.04 14.24 -12.47
N TRP A 11 6.53 15.02 -13.42
CA TRP A 11 5.67 14.51 -14.47
C TRP A 11 6.41 13.51 -15.37
N ARG A 12 5.78 12.37 -15.61
CA ARG A 12 6.18 11.34 -16.56
C ARG A 12 5.17 11.27 -17.69
N THR A 13 5.63 10.86 -18.87
CA THR A 13 4.77 10.70 -20.04
C THR A 13 4.27 9.27 -20.12
N GLY A 14 3.00 9.09 -20.46
CA GLY A 14 2.39 7.79 -20.71
C GLY A 14 1.19 7.90 -21.64
N ARG A 15 0.38 6.85 -21.65
CA ARG A 15 -0.90 6.80 -22.38
C ARG A 15 -2.02 6.22 -21.53
N ALA A 16 -3.26 6.61 -21.82
CA ALA A 16 -4.43 6.03 -21.17
C ALA A 16 -5.45 5.50 -22.18
N THR A 17 -6.01 4.31 -21.90
CA THR A 17 -7.27 3.79 -22.50
C THR A 17 -8.36 3.84 -21.44
N TYR A 18 -9.54 3.26 -21.72
CA TYR A 18 -10.59 3.16 -20.72
C TYR A 18 -11.32 1.81 -20.67
N TYR A 19 -11.87 1.51 -19.48
CA TYR A 19 -12.72 0.35 -19.19
C TYR A 19 -13.89 0.70 -18.25
N GLY A 20 -14.85 -0.21 -18.07
CA GLY A 20 -15.88 -0.08 -17.01
C GLY A 20 -17.35 -0.06 -17.43
N THR A 21 -17.67 0.06 -18.72
CA THR A 21 -19.08 0.08 -19.19
C THR A 21 -19.59 -1.26 -19.73
N ASP A 22 -18.71 -2.26 -19.84
CA ASP A 22 -18.98 -3.57 -20.43
C ASP A 22 -18.67 -4.69 -19.42
N ASP A 23 -18.35 -5.88 -19.91
CA ASP A 23 -17.98 -7.03 -19.06
C ASP A 23 -16.72 -6.76 -18.22
N TRP A 24 -15.93 -5.74 -18.55
CA TRP A 24 -14.74 -5.28 -17.83
C TRP A 24 -15.10 -4.24 -16.78
N SER A 25 -15.79 -4.69 -15.72
CA SER A 25 -16.25 -3.83 -14.63
C SER A 25 -15.11 -3.32 -13.74
N ILE A 26 -15.15 -2.03 -13.37
CA ILE A 26 -14.25 -1.43 -12.37
C ILE A 26 -14.35 -2.05 -10.97
N HIS A 27 -15.37 -2.88 -10.70
CA HIS A 27 -15.64 -3.48 -9.39
C HIS A 27 -14.97 -4.83 -9.14
N LYS A 28 -14.25 -5.38 -10.13
CA LYS A 28 -13.66 -6.73 -10.05
C LYS A 28 -12.14 -6.73 -10.17
N GLY A 29 -11.51 -5.62 -9.81
CA GLY A 29 -10.08 -5.44 -10.01
C GLY A 29 -9.20 -6.38 -9.18
N SER A 30 -7.99 -6.62 -9.67
CA SER A 30 -6.96 -7.51 -9.10
C SER A 30 -6.53 -7.13 -7.68
N CYS A 31 -6.75 -5.88 -7.26
CA CYS A 31 -6.46 -5.42 -5.90
C CYS A 31 -7.47 -5.93 -4.86
N GLY A 32 -8.53 -6.64 -5.26
CA GLY A 32 -9.45 -7.29 -4.34
C GLY A 32 -10.38 -6.34 -3.57
N TYR A 33 -10.43 -5.06 -3.94
CA TYR A 33 -11.30 -4.05 -3.32
C TYR A 33 -12.80 -4.25 -3.56
N GLY A 34 -13.22 -5.28 -4.32
CA GLY A 34 -14.64 -5.57 -4.54
C GLY A 34 -15.42 -4.39 -5.14
N ALA A 35 -16.72 -4.28 -4.79
CA ALA A 35 -17.57 -3.17 -5.21
C ALA A 35 -16.93 -1.82 -4.87
N LEU A 36 -16.99 -0.85 -5.79
CA LEU A 36 -16.54 0.53 -5.58
C LEU A 36 -17.76 1.44 -5.62
N TRP A 37 -17.89 2.39 -4.70
CA TRP A 37 -19.01 3.35 -4.69
C TRP A 37 -18.55 4.77 -5.04
N ARG A 38 -19.46 5.58 -5.59
CA ARG A 38 -19.14 6.94 -6.05
C ARG A 38 -18.93 7.93 -4.91
N ASP A 39 -19.52 7.63 -3.75
CA ASP A 39 -19.38 8.41 -2.53
C ASP A 39 -18.13 8.04 -1.72
N GLU A 40 -17.34 7.06 -2.18
CA GLU A 40 -16.02 6.82 -1.61
C GLU A 40 -14.99 7.86 -2.10
N PRO A 41 -13.89 8.09 -1.37
CA PRO A 41 -12.75 8.89 -1.84
C PRO A 41 -12.27 8.47 -3.23
N HIS A 42 -12.12 9.44 -4.12
CA HIS A 42 -11.92 9.28 -5.58
C HIS A 42 -13.08 8.60 -6.32
N GLY A 43 -14.04 7.97 -5.63
CA GLY A 43 -15.22 7.35 -6.21
C GLY A 43 -14.84 6.36 -7.32
N TRP A 44 -15.23 6.69 -8.55
CA TRP A 44 -14.89 5.90 -9.74
C TRP A 44 -13.74 6.49 -10.55
N ASP A 45 -12.99 7.46 -10.02
CA ASP A 45 -11.71 7.90 -10.58
C ASP A 45 -10.62 6.89 -10.22
N VAL A 46 -10.64 5.77 -10.94
CA VAL A 46 -9.76 4.62 -10.70
C VAL A 46 -9.05 4.18 -11.97
N ALA A 47 -7.97 3.41 -11.83
CA ALA A 47 -7.21 2.89 -12.96
C ALA A 47 -6.66 1.47 -12.71
N ALA A 48 -6.44 0.76 -13.82
CA ALA A 48 -5.65 -0.44 -13.88
C ALA A 48 -4.24 -0.09 -14.37
N MET A 49 -3.21 -0.41 -13.58
CA MET A 49 -1.81 -0.13 -13.93
C MET A 49 -1.20 -1.30 -14.71
N THR A 50 -0.38 -1.02 -15.73
CA THR A 50 0.37 -2.08 -16.41
C THR A 50 1.31 -2.83 -15.47
N ASP A 51 1.38 -4.16 -15.61
CA ASP A 51 2.31 -5.02 -14.87
C ASP A 51 3.80 -4.80 -15.24
N TYR A 52 4.08 -4.00 -16.26
CA TYR A 52 5.42 -3.53 -16.64
C TYR A 52 5.80 -2.19 -16.00
N HIS A 53 4.86 -1.49 -15.37
CA HIS A 53 5.15 -0.19 -14.77
C HIS A 53 6.16 -0.36 -13.61
N PRO A 54 7.16 0.53 -13.47
CA PRO A 54 8.14 0.42 -12.38
C PRO A 54 7.52 0.38 -10.98
N ASP A 55 6.39 1.06 -10.80
CA ASP A 55 5.67 1.12 -9.52
C ASP A 55 4.61 0.00 -9.36
N TYR A 56 4.51 -0.95 -10.30
CA TYR A 56 3.41 -1.93 -10.33
C TYR A 56 3.30 -2.77 -9.05
N ALA A 57 4.44 -3.27 -8.54
CA ALA A 57 4.48 -4.26 -7.46
C ALA A 57 3.67 -3.84 -6.21
N ASP A 58 3.66 -2.54 -5.91
CA ASP A 58 2.96 -1.93 -4.76
C ASP A 58 1.99 -0.83 -5.19
N SER A 59 1.39 -0.99 -6.38
CA SER A 59 0.52 0.02 -6.96
C SER A 59 -0.87 0.04 -6.34
N CYS A 60 -1.42 -1.09 -5.86
CA CYS A 60 -2.77 -1.15 -5.30
C CYS A 60 -2.99 -0.11 -4.20
N GLY A 61 -4.04 0.70 -4.35
CA GLY A 61 -4.42 1.75 -3.41
C GLY A 61 -3.63 3.04 -3.53
N SER A 62 -2.49 3.04 -4.24
CA SER A 62 -1.72 4.25 -4.51
C SER A 62 -2.45 5.18 -5.48
N CYS A 63 -2.12 6.48 -5.44
CA CYS A 63 -2.77 7.49 -6.26
C CYS A 63 -1.81 8.23 -7.18
N TYR A 64 -2.33 8.59 -8.35
CA TYR A 64 -1.61 9.30 -9.39
C TYR A 64 -2.44 10.49 -9.86
N GLU A 65 -1.80 11.65 -9.94
CA GLU A 65 -2.37 12.77 -10.67
C GLU A 65 -2.10 12.54 -12.15
N VAL A 66 -3.16 12.58 -12.96
CA VAL A 66 -3.13 12.31 -14.40
C VAL A 66 -3.77 13.48 -15.13
N ALA A 67 -3.06 14.01 -16.13
CA ALA A 67 -3.54 15.03 -17.04
C ALA A 67 -3.41 14.55 -18.49
N CYS A 68 -4.33 14.97 -19.35
CA CYS A 68 -4.19 14.69 -20.78
C CYS A 68 -3.00 15.46 -21.35
N ASP A 69 -2.22 14.80 -22.20
CA ASP A 69 -1.06 15.39 -22.86
C ASP A 69 -1.20 15.30 -24.38
N SER A 70 -1.05 16.45 -25.03
CA SER A 70 -1.25 16.62 -26.47
C SER A 70 -0.02 16.16 -27.23
N LEU A 71 0.17 14.84 -27.31
CA LEU A 71 1.35 14.21 -27.91
C LEU A 71 1.00 13.13 -28.92
N LYS A 72 2.01 12.66 -29.66
CA LYS A 72 1.90 11.45 -30.51
C LYS A 72 2.28 10.26 -29.66
N ILE A 73 1.40 9.26 -29.58
CA ILE A 73 1.69 7.99 -28.90
C ILE A 73 2.04 6.91 -29.92
N GLN A 74 2.70 5.87 -29.43
CA GLN A 74 2.92 4.63 -30.17
C GLN A 74 2.19 3.50 -29.44
N ASP A 75 1.83 2.43 -30.16
CA ASP A 75 1.39 1.16 -29.57
C ASP A 75 2.48 0.08 -29.64
N ASN A 76 2.31 -1.01 -28.88
CA ASN A 76 3.30 -2.07 -28.79
C ASN A 76 3.46 -2.87 -30.10
N TYR A 77 2.63 -2.60 -31.12
CA TYR A 77 2.75 -3.16 -32.47
C TYR A 77 3.44 -2.21 -33.45
N GLY A 78 3.87 -1.03 -32.99
CA GLY A 78 4.61 -0.05 -33.78
C GLY A 78 3.74 0.99 -34.49
N ALA A 79 2.42 0.98 -34.29
CA ALA A 79 1.56 2.01 -34.88
C ALA A 79 1.74 3.33 -34.15
N LYS A 80 1.91 4.42 -34.90
CA LYS A 80 1.97 5.79 -34.38
C LYS A 80 0.60 6.43 -34.51
N LEU A 81 0.08 6.96 -33.41
CA LEU A 81 -1.24 7.59 -33.32
C LEU A 81 -1.08 9.06 -32.98
N ASP A 82 -1.62 9.92 -33.83
CA ASP A 82 -1.66 11.35 -33.54
C ASP A 82 -2.78 11.64 -32.53
N ARG A 83 -2.40 12.10 -31.34
CA ARG A 83 -3.28 12.47 -30.24
C ARG A 83 -3.04 13.90 -29.76
N THR A 84 -2.37 14.72 -30.57
CA THR A 84 -2.07 16.13 -30.29
C THR A 84 -3.30 17.04 -30.18
N TYR A 85 -4.48 16.53 -30.52
CA TYR A 85 -5.77 17.22 -30.51
C TYR A 85 -6.84 16.47 -29.72
N SER A 86 -6.42 15.52 -28.87
CA SER A 86 -7.35 14.64 -28.13
C SER A 86 -7.84 15.23 -26.81
N CYS A 87 -7.02 16.07 -26.17
CA CYS A 87 -7.28 16.65 -24.87
C CYS A 87 -8.35 17.74 -24.90
N TYR A 88 -9.22 17.77 -23.89
CA TYR A 88 -10.07 18.93 -23.65
C TYR A 88 -9.26 20.12 -23.13
N ASP A 89 -8.42 19.88 -22.13
CA ASP A 89 -7.51 20.87 -21.55
C ASP A 89 -6.30 20.17 -20.90
N SER A 90 -5.10 20.39 -21.44
CA SER A 90 -3.87 19.77 -20.92
C SER A 90 -3.34 20.41 -19.63
N SER A 91 -4.00 21.45 -19.12
CA SER A 91 -3.71 22.08 -17.83
C SER A 91 -4.55 21.51 -16.67
N GLN A 92 -5.58 20.72 -16.98
CA GLN A 92 -6.47 20.09 -16.02
C GLN A 92 -6.07 18.64 -15.75
N SER A 93 -6.30 18.18 -14.51
CA SER A 93 -5.93 16.83 -14.09
C SER A 93 -6.96 16.20 -13.15
N VAL A 94 -6.90 14.88 -13.05
CA VAL A 94 -7.71 14.05 -12.15
C VAL A 94 -6.76 13.19 -11.30
N VAL A 95 -7.10 12.96 -10.04
CA VAL A 95 -6.38 12.00 -9.20
C VAL A 95 -7.07 10.65 -9.29
N LEU A 96 -6.33 9.64 -9.73
CA LEU A 96 -6.80 8.27 -9.90
C LEU A 96 -6.22 7.38 -8.82
N ARG A 97 -7.04 6.48 -8.26
CA ARG A 97 -6.56 5.36 -7.42
C ARG A 97 -6.35 4.10 -8.25
N ILE A 98 -5.24 3.40 -8.03
CA ILE A 98 -5.01 2.10 -8.65
C ILE A 98 -5.82 1.04 -7.91
N THR A 99 -6.72 0.37 -8.64
CA THR A 99 -7.61 -0.67 -8.09
C THR A 99 -7.55 -1.98 -8.86
N ASP A 100 -6.78 -2.02 -9.94
CA ASP A 100 -6.69 -3.16 -10.84
C ASP A 100 -5.33 -3.21 -11.56
N THR A 101 -5.11 -4.26 -12.32
CA THR A 101 -3.93 -4.48 -13.16
C THR A 101 -4.37 -4.49 -14.62
N CYS A 102 -3.60 -3.86 -15.51
CA CYS A 102 -3.63 -4.21 -16.93
C CYS A 102 -2.46 -5.14 -17.27
N PRO A 103 -2.64 -6.48 -17.26
CA PRO A 103 -1.53 -7.39 -17.50
C PRO A 103 -1.21 -7.47 -18.99
N CYS A 104 0.07 -7.47 -19.36
CA CYS A 104 0.49 -7.66 -20.75
C CYS A 104 0.04 -9.00 -21.34
N THR A 105 0.02 -10.06 -20.51
CA THR A 105 -0.46 -11.39 -20.90
C THR A 105 -1.83 -11.67 -20.29
N TYR A 106 -2.88 -11.57 -21.10
CA TYR A 106 -4.25 -11.81 -20.65
C TYR A 106 -5.06 -12.61 -21.69
N PRO A 107 -5.36 -13.90 -21.47
CA PRO A 107 -5.94 -14.76 -22.51
C PRO A 107 -7.28 -14.25 -23.08
N ALA A 108 -8.16 -13.68 -22.25
CA ALA A 108 -9.48 -13.24 -22.70
C ALA A 108 -9.46 -11.96 -23.54
N ASN A 109 -8.36 -11.20 -23.56
CA ASN A 109 -8.20 -9.99 -24.38
C ASN A 109 -6.76 -9.81 -24.89
N ALA A 110 -6.13 -10.91 -25.32
CA ALA A 110 -4.69 -10.97 -25.56
C ALA A 110 -4.18 -9.94 -26.58
N TYR A 111 -4.98 -9.63 -27.62
CA TYR A 111 -4.58 -8.66 -28.63
C TYR A 111 -4.50 -7.23 -28.07
N SER A 112 -5.51 -6.80 -27.31
CA SER A 112 -5.58 -5.44 -26.75
C SER A 112 -4.58 -5.26 -25.61
N ASN A 113 -4.53 -6.21 -24.67
CA ASN A 113 -3.57 -6.18 -23.57
C ASN A 113 -2.13 -6.16 -24.09
N LYS A 114 -1.81 -6.97 -25.10
CA LYS A 114 -0.49 -6.91 -25.72
C LYS A 114 -0.21 -5.56 -26.39
N ARG A 115 -1.23 -4.91 -26.97
CA ARG A 115 -1.11 -3.62 -27.65
C ARG A 115 -0.81 -2.46 -26.68
N TRP A 116 -1.47 -2.45 -25.52
CA TRP A 116 -1.50 -1.28 -24.63
C TRP A 116 -0.78 -1.47 -23.30
N CYS A 117 -0.64 -2.69 -22.81
CA CYS A 117 -0.20 -2.95 -21.44
C CYS A 117 1.17 -3.62 -21.34
N CYS A 118 1.94 -3.65 -22.43
CA CYS A 118 3.31 -4.18 -22.48
C CYS A 118 4.36 -3.05 -22.62
N ASN A 119 5.64 -3.43 -22.54
CA ASN A 119 6.83 -2.59 -22.34
C ASN A 119 7.23 -1.59 -23.47
N ASP A 120 6.30 -0.88 -24.11
CA ASP A 120 6.63 0.18 -25.08
C ASP A 120 6.40 1.60 -24.54
N MET A 121 5.45 1.78 -23.62
CA MET A 121 5.12 3.06 -22.98
C MET A 121 4.31 2.81 -21.69
N ASP A 122 4.55 3.61 -20.64
CA ASP A 122 3.75 3.56 -19.42
C ASP A 122 2.27 3.76 -19.73
N HIS A 123 1.44 2.92 -19.10
CA HIS A 123 0.03 2.81 -19.45
C HIS A 123 -0.88 2.66 -18.24
N PHE A 124 -1.99 3.41 -18.27
CA PHE A 124 -3.09 3.32 -17.32
C PHE A 124 -4.38 3.02 -18.10
N ASP A 125 -5.04 1.91 -17.81
CA ASP A 125 -6.40 1.69 -18.29
C ASP A 125 -7.35 2.32 -17.26
N VAL A 126 -7.85 3.51 -17.54
CA VAL A 126 -8.59 4.30 -16.53
C VAL A 126 -10.08 4.00 -16.60
N SER A 127 -10.83 4.28 -15.54
CA SER A 127 -12.29 4.15 -15.64
C SER A 127 -12.82 5.04 -16.76
N VAL A 128 -13.89 4.61 -17.42
CA VAL A 128 -14.55 5.41 -18.46
C VAL A 128 -14.93 6.81 -17.97
N TRP A 129 -15.28 6.95 -16.70
CA TRP A 129 -15.67 8.22 -16.08
C TRP A 129 -14.47 9.13 -15.84
N ALA A 130 -13.31 8.58 -15.47
CA ALA A 130 -12.07 9.33 -15.39
C ALA A 130 -11.57 9.76 -16.78
N PHE A 131 -11.66 8.86 -17.77
CA PHE A 131 -11.25 9.15 -19.14
C PHE A 131 -12.05 10.32 -19.74
N GLU A 132 -13.37 10.31 -19.55
CA GLU A 132 -14.26 11.34 -20.07
C GLU A 132 -13.97 12.74 -19.51
N LYS A 133 -13.35 12.85 -18.31
CA LYS A 133 -12.89 14.14 -17.78
C LYS A 133 -11.69 14.71 -18.56
N LEU A 134 -10.89 13.84 -19.17
CA LEU A 134 -9.64 14.18 -19.85
C LEU A 134 -9.84 14.39 -21.36
N ALA A 135 -10.67 13.55 -21.98
CA ALA A 135 -10.85 13.54 -23.43
C ALA A 135 -12.16 12.84 -23.88
N ASP A 136 -12.52 13.06 -25.14
CA ASP A 136 -13.63 12.37 -25.78
C ASP A 136 -13.30 10.88 -26.01
N LYS A 137 -14.17 9.97 -25.55
CA LYS A 137 -13.99 8.51 -25.69
C LYS A 137 -13.78 8.03 -27.13
N LYS A 138 -14.20 8.79 -28.13
CA LYS A 138 -13.97 8.45 -29.55
C LYS A 138 -12.49 8.26 -29.88
N TRP A 139 -11.59 8.85 -29.10
CA TRP A 139 -10.15 8.68 -29.30
C TRP A 139 -9.66 7.28 -28.94
N GLY A 140 -10.36 6.56 -28.06
CA GLY A 140 -10.03 5.21 -27.58
C GLY A 140 -8.78 5.14 -26.69
N VAL A 141 -7.77 5.95 -27.01
CA VAL A 141 -6.51 6.10 -26.29
C VAL A 141 -6.04 7.54 -26.42
N ILE A 142 -5.46 8.09 -25.36
CA ILE A 142 -4.88 9.44 -25.32
C ILE A 142 -3.45 9.41 -24.78
N GLY A 143 -2.67 10.44 -25.14
CA GLY A 143 -1.45 10.76 -24.42
C GLY A 143 -1.78 11.33 -23.05
N ILE A 144 -0.99 11.00 -22.05
CA ILE A 144 -1.11 11.57 -20.70
C ILE A 144 0.26 11.96 -20.16
N LYS A 145 0.23 12.88 -19.20
CA LYS A 145 1.29 13.04 -18.23
C LYS A 145 0.76 12.63 -16.87
N TYR A 146 1.58 11.96 -16.08
CA TYR A 146 1.19 11.46 -14.77
C TYR A 146 2.31 11.64 -13.74
N ARG A 147 1.97 11.64 -12.46
CA ARG A 147 2.92 11.58 -11.35
C ARG A 147 2.26 10.95 -10.12
N ARG A 148 3.05 10.27 -9.30
CA ARG A 148 2.57 9.70 -8.03
C ARG A 148 2.31 10.82 -7.03
N VAL A 149 1.16 10.79 -6.37
CA VAL A 149 0.75 11.81 -5.38
C VAL A 149 0.17 11.14 -4.13
N PRO A 150 0.12 11.84 -2.98
CA PRO A 150 -0.75 11.42 -1.89
C PRO A 150 -2.19 11.35 -2.38
N CYS A 151 -2.98 10.39 -1.91
CA CYS A 151 -4.37 10.30 -2.34
C CYS A 151 -5.24 11.49 -1.84
N ASP A 152 -4.85 12.16 -0.76
CA ASP A 152 -5.48 13.42 -0.32
C ASP A 152 -5.07 14.65 -1.16
N TYR A 153 -4.19 14.48 -2.14
CA TYR A 153 -3.76 15.56 -3.03
C TYR A 153 -4.94 16.12 -3.82
N GLN A 154 -5.00 17.46 -3.89
CA GLN A 154 -5.96 18.18 -4.71
C GLN A 154 -5.21 18.87 -5.86
N PRO A 155 -5.55 18.56 -7.13
CA PRO A 155 -5.04 19.29 -8.27
C PRO A 155 -5.28 20.79 -8.16
N GLN A 156 -4.34 21.58 -8.67
CA GLN A 156 -4.54 23.02 -8.80
C GLN A 156 -5.69 23.34 -9.77
N ASN A 157 -5.76 22.59 -10.87
CA ASN A 157 -6.81 22.69 -11.88
C ASN A 157 -7.47 21.32 -12.03
N VAL A 158 -8.57 21.11 -11.32
CA VAL A 158 -9.31 19.84 -11.36
C VAL A 158 -10.04 19.70 -12.69
N ALA A 159 -9.90 18.55 -13.36
CA ALA A 159 -10.67 18.21 -14.53
C ALA A 159 -12.17 18.11 -14.15
N PRO A 160 -13.05 18.84 -14.85
CA PRO A 160 -14.45 18.96 -14.43
C PRO A 160 -15.22 17.65 -14.63
N ALA A 161 -16.30 17.49 -13.86
CA ALA A 161 -17.27 16.44 -14.13
C ALA A 161 -17.91 16.63 -15.50
N VAL A 162 -18.24 15.52 -16.16
CA VAL A 162 -18.79 15.52 -17.53
C VAL A 162 -20.31 15.56 -17.48
N SER A 163 -20.92 16.47 -18.23
CA SER A 163 -22.38 16.69 -18.23
C SER A 163 -23.17 15.50 -18.78
N ASN A 164 -22.63 14.80 -19.78
CA ASN A 164 -23.22 13.62 -20.41
C ASN A 164 -22.29 12.41 -20.24
N ALA A 165 -21.93 12.12 -18.99
CA ALA A 165 -21.08 10.98 -18.67
C ALA A 165 -21.70 9.64 -19.12
N SER A 166 -20.84 8.66 -19.39
CA SER A 166 -21.25 7.28 -19.65
C SER A 166 -22.25 6.80 -18.60
N PRO A 167 -23.32 6.08 -19.00
CA PRO A 167 -24.31 5.57 -18.06
C PRO A 167 -23.62 4.84 -16.92
N PHE A 168 -23.82 5.33 -15.72
CA PHE A 168 -23.35 4.65 -14.54
C PHE A 168 -24.14 3.33 -14.45
N PRO A 169 -23.48 2.15 -14.41
CA PRO A 169 -24.18 0.93 -14.08
C PRO A 169 -24.86 1.11 -12.73
N SER A 170 -25.91 0.33 -12.46
CA SER A 170 -26.48 0.29 -11.12
C SER A 170 -25.35 -0.01 -10.13
N GLU A 171 -25.22 0.82 -9.08
CA GLU A 171 -24.21 0.60 -8.05
C GLU A 171 -24.21 -0.87 -7.62
N ALA A 172 -23.03 -1.45 -7.53
CA ALA A 172 -22.87 -2.86 -7.23
C ALA A 172 -23.58 -3.19 -5.91
N LYS A 173 -24.71 -3.91 -5.99
CA LYS A 173 -25.49 -4.36 -4.82
C LYS A 173 -24.95 -5.68 -4.28
N TRP A 174 -23.63 -5.78 -4.05
CA TRP A 174 -23.05 -7.00 -3.49
C TRP A 174 -23.25 -7.01 -1.97
N GLY A 175 -24.29 -7.72 -1.51
CA GLY A 175 -24.41 -8.21 -0.14
C GLY A 175 -24.40 -7.16 0.98
N GLN A 176 -25.22 -6.09 0.85
CA GLN A 176 -25.64 -5.07 1.84
C GLN A 176 -24.64 -4.39 2.81
N ASP A 177 -23.47 -4.94 3.08
CA ASP A 177 -22.45 -4.35 3.94
C ASP A 177 -21.29 -3.85 3.08
N ARG A 178 -21.13 -2.53 3.01
CA ARG A 178 -19.97 -1.92 2.37
C ARG A 178 -18.73 -2.28 3.20
N PRO A 179 -17.71 -2.93 2.59
CA PRO A 179 -16.52 -3.25 3.33
C PRO A 179 -15.79 -1.97 3.72
N ARG A 180 -15.28 -1.93 4.95
CA ARG A 180 -14.50 -0.80 5.42
C ARG A 180 -13.17 -0.74 4.66
N ARG A 181 -12.88 0.43 4.11
CA ARG A 181 -11.63 0.73 3.42
C ARG A 181 -10.58 1.16 4.43
N ASP A 182 -9.35 0.73 4.20
CA ASP A 182 -8.16 1.27 4.87
C ASP A 182 -7.60 2.52 4.15
N TRP A 183 -8.39 3.12 3.26
CA TRP A 183 -7.94 4.25 2.47
C TRP A 183 -7.58 5.45 3.37
N PRO A 184 -6.46 6.14 3.09
CA PRO A 184 -5.99 7.25 3.91
C PRO A 184 -7.02 8.38 4.13
N GLU A 185 -7.95 8.59 3.18
CA GLU A 185 -8.93 9.68 3.26
C GLU A 185 -10.11 9.36 4.17
N TYR A 186 -10.45 8.07 4.32
CA TYR A 186 -11.48 7.64 5.27
C TYR A 186 -10.98 7.60 6.70
N THR A 187 -9.71 7.26 6.86
CA THR A 187 -9.16 7.09 8.19
C THR A 187 -9.09 8.44 8.90
N GLY A 188 -8.86 9.56 8.20
CA GLY A 188 -8.83 10.91 8.78
C GLY A 188 -7.82 11.09 9.94
N GLN A 189 -7.20 10.00 10.36
CA GLN A 189 -6.42 9.81 11.56
C GLN A 189 -5.01 9.53 11.08
N ARG A 190 -4.22 10.59 11.22
CA ARG A 190 -2.78 10.48 11.39
C ARG A 190 -2.44 10.17 12.85
N ASP A 191 -3.38 9.62 13.63
CA ASP A 191 -3.15 9.19 15.01
C ASP A 191 -2.45 7.84 14.99
N SER A 192 -1.29 7.80 14.33
CA SER A 192 -0.31 6.74 14.53
C SER A 192 0.20 6.91 15.95
N ASP A 193 -0.19 6.01 16.83
CA ASP A 193 0.38 5.91 18.16
C ASP A 193 1.73 5.23 17.99
N PHE A 194 2.77 6.04 17.82
CA PHE A 194 4.12 5.54 17.74
C PHE A 194 4.45 4.84 19.05
N ILE A 195 4.72 3.55 18.93
CA ILE A 195 5.27 2.72 20.00
C ILE A 195 6.76 3.00 20.12
N PHE A 196 7.44 3.11 18.97
CA PHE A 196 8.84 3.43 18.88
C PHE A 196 9.09 4.31 17.65
N ASP A 197 9.64 5.51 17.85
CA ASP A 197 10.20 6.37 16.78
C ASP A 197 11.42 7.08 17.39
N ASN A 198 12.63 6.59 17.07
CA ASN A 198 13.90 6.91 17.72
C ASN A 198 14.00 6.59 19.24
N SER A 199 12.87 6.54 19.93
CA SER A 199 12.75 6.21 21.34
C SER A 199 11.41 5.52 21.58
N LEU A 200 11.34 4.71 22.64
CA LEU A 200 10.12 4.04 23.06
C LEU A 200 9.15 5.07 23.68
N ASP A 201 7.87 5.01 23.31
CA ASP A 201 6.84 5.85 23.91
C ASP A 201 6.67 5.57 25.40
N ASN A 202 6.29 6.60 26.17
CA ASN A 202 6.21 6.53 27.63
C ASN A 202 5.17 5.51 28.15
N ASN A 203 4.19 5.12 27.33
CA ASN A 203 3.20 4.11 27.70
C ASN A 203 3.62 2.68 27.34
N TRP A 204 4.82 2.51 26.80
CA TRP A 204 5.38 1.25 26.37
C TRP A 204 6.67 0.94 27.12
N TRP A 205 6.92 -0.34 27.37
CA TRP A 205 8.15 -0.80 28.00
C TRP A 205 8.61 -2.13 27.39
N ASP A 206 9.90 -2.39 27.55
CA ASP A 206 10.50 -3.66 27.14
C ASP A 206 9.97 -4.82 27.99
N ALA A 207 9.50 -5.85 27.32
CA ALA A 207 9.10 -7.14 27.90
C ALA A 207 9.78 -8.31 27.17
N SER A 208 10.89 -8.03 26.48
CA SER A 208 11.64 -9.02 25.71
C SER A 208 12.15 -10.16 26.58
N TRP A 209 12.25 -11.33 25.97
CA TRP A 209 12.71 -12.55 26.65
C TRP A 209 13.57 -13.38 25.72
N ASN A 210 14.57 -14.06 26.29
CA ASN A 210 15.58 -14.83 25.56
C ASN A 210 16.12 -14.06 24.34
N THR A 211 16.48 -12.79 24.57
CA THR A 211 16.84 -11.82 23.54
C THR A 211 17.91 -10.91 24.11
N TRP A 212 18.89 -10.54 23.30
CA TRP A 212 19.84 -9.49 23.62
C TRP A 212 19.41 -8.20 22.90
N LEU A 213 19.23 -7.11 23.64
CA LEU A 213 18.89 -5.80 23.09
C LEU A 213 20.15 -4.97 22.90
N GLN A 214 20.28 -4.35 21.72
CA GLN A 214 21.36 -3.41 21.45
C GLN A 214 21.15 -2.12 22.25
N SER A 215 22.26 -1.54 22.73
CA SER A 215 22.17 -0.30 23.50
C SER A 215 21.75 0.88 22.60
N PRO A 216 21.01 1.87 23.12
CA PRO A 216 20.66 3.09 22.37
C PRO A 216 21.87 3.80 21.76
N LYS A 217 23.01 3.75 22.46
CA LYS A 217 24.27 4.36 21.99
C LYS A 217 24.77 3.69 20.71
N ASP A 218 24.71 2.36 20.67
CA ASP A 218 25.20 1.59 19.53
C ASP A 218 24.18 1.57 18.39
N ALA A 219 22.89 1.75 18.69
CA ALA A 219 21.80 1.78 17.71
C ALA A 219 21.49 3.19 17.16
N LYS A 220 22.21 4.23 17.59
CA LYS A 220 21.90 5.65 17.35
C LYS A 220 21.78 6.04 15.87
N GLU A 221 22.49 5.33 15.00
CA GLU A 221 22.46 5.55 13.54
C GLU A 221 22.00 4.31 12.76
N SER A 222 21.53 3.28 13.47
CA SER A 222 21.07 2.02 12.87
C SER A 222 19.67 2.15 12.27
N GLY A 223 18.90 3.16 12.66
CA GLY A 223 17.54 3.39 12.19
C GLY A 223 17.44 4.09 10.85
N MET A 224 16.21 4.13 10.36
CA MET A 224 15.86 4.77 9.11
C MET A 224 16.31 6.24 9.14
N ARG A 225 16.90 6.73 8.04
CA ARG A 225 17.40 8.12 7.93
C ARG A 225 18.43 8.51 8.99
N LYS A 226 19.25 7.55 9.46
CA LYS A 226 20.27 7.74 10.51
C LYS A 226 19.67 8.11 11.88
N GLY A 227 18.45 7.67 12.14
CA GLY A 227 17.83 7.68 13.46
C GLY A 227 18.25 6.48 14.30
N GLN A 228 17.66 6.36 15.49
CA GLN A 228 17.85 5.20 16.35
C GLN A 228 16.84 4.11 16.00
N ALA A 229 17.31 2.87 15.80
CA ALA A 229 16.46 1.69 15.68
C ALA A 229 16.36 0.91 17.00
N LEU A 230 15.30 0.11 17.13
CA LEU A 230 15.18 -0.93 18.13
C LEU A 230 15.77 -2.23 17.58
N CYS A 231 17.04 -2.49 17.91
CA CYS A 231 17.79 -3.64 17.42
C CYS A 231 17.94 -4.73 18.49
N ALA A 232 17.79 -5.97 18.07
CA ALA A 232 17.82 -7.13 18.94
C ALA A 232 18.41 -8.37 18.25
N ASN A 233 19.18 -9.15 18.99
CA ASN A 233 19.52 -10.52 18.65
C ASN A 233 18.59 -11.46 19.42
N ILE A 234 17.55 -11.93 18.75
CA ILE A 234 16.52 -12.80 19.30
C ILE A 234 17.01 -14.24 19.22
N LYS A 235 17.23 -14.87 20.38
CA LYS A 235 17.70 -16.26 20.44
C LYS A 235 16.61 -17.22 19.97
N SER A 236 17.00 -18.44 19.62
CA SER A 236 16.04 -19.51 19.31
C SER A 236 15.03 -19.66 20.45
N GLN A 237 13.74 -19.66 20.14
CA GLN A 237 12.66 -19.60 21.12
C GLN A 237 12.78 -18.34 21.99
N GLY A 238 12.81 -17.18 21.36
CA GLY A 238 12.92 -15.87 22.00
C GLY A 238 12.01 -14.84 21.34
N ALA A 239 11.83 -13.70 21.98
CA ALA A 239 11.14 -12.56 21.36
C ALA A 239 11.68 -11.21 21.81
N LEU A 240 11.76 -10.28 20.86
CA LEU A 240 11.71 -8.85 21.10
C LEU A 240 10.24 -8.50 21.38
N ALA A 241 9.92 -8.04 22.58
CA ALA A 241 8.54 -7.82 22.99
C ALA A 241 8.35 -6.44 23.61
N LEU A 242 7.30 -5.77 23.19
CA LEU A 242 6.91 -4.44 23.66
C LEU A 242 5.55 -4.54 24.32
N LYS A 243 5.47 -4.08 25.57
CA LYS A 243 4.27 -4.19 26.40
C LYS A 243 3.75 -2.82 26.77
N THR A 244 2.43 -2.73 26.95
CA THR A 244 1.72 -1.49 27.28
C THR A 244 0.56 -1.76 28.25
N ASN A 245 -0.19 -0.71 28.56
CA ASN A 245 -1.41 -0.78 29.36
C ASN A 245 -2.59 -1.29 28.53
N SER A 246 -3.62 -1.79 29.21
CA SER A 246 -4.87 -2.22 28.57
C SER A 246 -5.49 -1.09 27.76
N GLY A 247 -6.00 -1.42 26.58
CA GLY A 247 -6.75 -0.50 25.73
C GLY A 247 -5.94 0.21 24.65
N ALA A 248 -4.62 0.04 24.58
CA ALA A 248 -3.78 0.65 23.54
C ALA A 248 -4.15 0.25 22.10
N PHE A 249 -4.82 -0.90 21.92
CA PHE A 249 -5.26 -1.39 20.61
C PHE A 249 -6.67 -0.95 20.23
N GLN A 250 -7.36 -0.18 21.08
CA GLN A 250 -8.71 0.29 20.77
C GLN A 250 -8.74 1.25 19.61
N ASN A 251 -9.74 1.09 18.75
CA ASN A 251 -9.93 1.90 17.54
C ASN A 251 -8.72 1.86 16.59
N LYS A 252 -7.77 0.96 16.83
CA LYS A 252 -6.67 0.66 15.92
C LYS A 252 -7.11 -0.46 15.00
N TYR A 253 -6.56 -0.46 13.80
CA TYR A 253 -6.89 -1.42 12.77
C TYR A 253 -5.65 -2.06 12.18
N LYS A 254 -4.46 -1.48 12.37
CA LYS A 254 -3.20 -2.10 11.93
C LYS A 254 -2.02 -1.79 12.84
N LEU A 255 -1.03 -2.67 12.76
CA LEU A 255 0.32 -2.50 13.25
C LEU A 255 1.24 -2.27 12.04
N GLU A 256 1.94 -1.14 12.00
CA GLU A 256 2.98 -0.86 11.00
C GLU A 256 4.36 -0.76 11.66
N PHE A 257 5.39 -1.23 10.98
CA PHE A 257 6.78 -1.09 11.42
C PHE A 257 7.73 -1.23 10.23
N TRP A 258 8.91 -0.62 10.36
CA TRP A 258 9.99 -0.74 9.39
C TRP A 258 11.01 -1.76 9.89
N VAL A 259 11.51 -2.60 8.99
CA VAL A 259 12.49 -3.64 9.28
C VAL A 259 13.73 -3.40 8.45
N TYR A 260 14.89 -3.40 9.08
CA TYR A 260 16.16 -3.38 8.36
C TYR A 260 16.36 -4.69 7.58
N VAL A 261 16.67 -4.60 6.29
CA VAL A 261 16.86 -5.75 5.39
C VAL A 261 18.09 -5.61 4.48
N GLY A 262 18.94 -4.60 4.73
CA GLY A 262 20.09 -4.23 3.90
C GLY A 262 21.29 -5.21 3.90
N VAL A 263 22.40 -4.78 3.28
CA VAL A 263 23.60 -5.61 3.00
C VAL A 263 24.55 -5.73 4.21
N SER A 264 25.33 -6.82 4.25
CA SER A 264 26.15 -7.31 5.36
C SER A 264 27.16 -6.32 5.97
N GLY A 265 27.17 -6.25 7.32
CA GLY A 265 28.21 -5.64 8.15
C GLY A 265 27.72 -5.35 9.57
N TRP A 266 28.32 -6.01 10.57
CA TRP A 266 27.96 -6.03 12.01
C TRP A 266 26.52 -6.43 12.39
N GLU A 267 25.87 -7.36 11.68
CA GLU A 267 24.54 -7.87 12.10
C GLU A 267 24.15 -9.24 11.48
N GLY A 268 25.14 -10.05 11.08
CA GLY A 268 24.88 -11.33 10.43
C GLY A 268 24.59 -11.20 8.92
N THR A 269 25.02 -12.18 8.16
CA THR A 269 25.27 -12.08 6.71
C THR A 269 24.08 -12.55 5.87
N SER A 270 23.86 -11.85 4.74
CA SER A 270 22.81 -12.00 3.70
C SER A 270 21.59 -11.09 3.92
N ALA A 271 21.48 -10.04 3.09
CA ALA A 271 20.30 -9.16 2.99
C ALA A 271 19.05 -10.01 2.79
N THR A 272 18.30 -10.22 3.87
CA THR A 272 17.10 -11.05 3.89
C THR A 272 16.16 -10.46 4.92
N VAL A 273 14.86 -10.41 4.59
CA VAL A 273 13.83 -10.18 5.59
C VAL A 273 14.07 -11.20 6.70
N PRO A 274 14.23 -10.78 7.97
CA PRO A 274 14.54 -11.72 9.04
C PRO A 274 13.38 -12.71 9.18
N ASP A 275 13.69 -13.99 9.32
CA ASP A 275 12.68 -15.04 9.53
C ASP A 275 12.14 -14.96 10.95
N ILE A 276 11.24 -13.99 11.16
CA ILE A 276 10.54 -13.72 12.41
C ILE A 276 9.04 -13.83 12.21
N LYS A 277 8.35 -14.04 13.33
CA LYS A 277 6.90 -14.04 13.38
C LYS A 277 6.39 -12.93 14.28
N ILE A 278 5.22 -12.41 13.99
CA ILE A 278 4.57 -11.37 14.77
C ILE A 278 3.40 -12.03 15.49
N SER A 279 3.28 -11.77 16.79
CA SER A 279 2.12 -12.17 17.58
C SER A 279 1.69 -11.02 18.48
N LEU A 280 0.38 -10.92 18.69
CA LEU A 280 -0.19 -10.05 19.70
C LEU A 280 -0.59 -10.91 20.90
N ARG A 281 -0.33 -10.40 22.09
CA ARG A 281 -0.60 -11.12 23.34
C ARG A 281 -1.40 -10.23 24.28
N GLY A 282 -2.26 -10.87 25.05
CA GLY A 282 -3.06 -10.24 26.08
C GLY A 282 -3.08 -11.04 27.37
N THR A 283 -3.94 -10.62 28.29
CA THR A 283 -4.05 -11.21 29.63
C THR A 283 -4.60 -12.64 29.63
N LYS A 284 -5.33 -13.05 28.59
CA LYS A 284 -6.00 -14.36 28.49
C LYS A 284 -5.28 -15.37 27.60
N GLY A 285 -4.29 -14.93 26.81
CA GLY A 285 -3.63 -15.80 25.83
C GLY A 285 -2.89 -15.02 24.74
N GLN A 286 -2.48 -15.74 23.70
CA GLN A 286 -1.87 -15.18 22.50
C GLN A 286 -2.82 -15.27 21.30
N CYS A 287 -2.66 -14.35 20.35
CA CYS A 287 -3.30 -14.39 19.05
C CYS A 287 -2.68 -15.46 18.15
N ASN A 288 -3.23 -15.60 16.94
CA ASN A 288 -2.52 -16.27 15.87
C ASN A 288 -1.16 -15.62 15.62
N VAL A 289 -0.20 -16.46 15.25
CA VAL A 289 1.17 -16.05 14.98
C VAL A 289 1.32 -15.92 13.47
N LEU A 290 1.65 -14.71 13.01
CA LEU A 290 1.75 -14.38 11.59
C LEU A 290 3.23 -14.35 11.19
N LYS A 291 3.59 -14.87 10.02
CA LYS A 291 4.97 -14.80 9.55
C LYS A 291 5.17 -13.51 8.77
N ILE A 292 6.34 -12.90 8.91
CA ILE A 292 6.68 -11.71 8.13
C ILE A 292 6.68 -11.96 6.63
N TYR A 293 7.01 -13.19 6.19
CA TYR A 293 6.98 -13.57 4.77
C TYR A 293 5.58 -13.74 4.18
N ASP A 294 4.54 -13.85 5.01
CA ASP A 294 3.16 -13.96 4.53
C ASP A 294 2.57 -12.58 4.17
N VAL A 295 3.33 -11.51 4.43
CA VAL A 295 2.96 -10.12 4.17
C VAL A 295 3.98 -9.48 3.25
N LYS A 296 3.52 -8.87 2.15
CA LYS A 296 4.39 -8.09 1.28
C LYS A 296 4.70 -6.74 1.96
N PRO A 297 5.95 -6.28 1.95
CA PRO A 297 6.25 -4.92 2.39
C PRO A 297 5.51 -3.91 1.50
N ASP A 298 5.10 -2.78 2.05
CA ASP A 298 4.27 -1.77 1.37
C ASP A 298 4.97 -0.40 1.23
N ALA A 299 6.22 -0.29 1.70
CA ALA A 299 7.10 0.85 1.48
C ALA A 299 8.58 0.49 1.69
N PHE A 300 9.46 1.27 1.09
CA PHE A 300 10.91 1.09 1.13
C PHE A 300 11.62 2.41 1.44
N GLU A 301 12.72 2.36 2.19
CA GLU A 301 13.58 3.51 2.50
C GLU A 301 15.05 3.07 2.64
N PRO A 302 16.02 3.84 2.11
CA PRO A 302 15.86 4.97 1.20
C PRO A 302 15.37 4.53 -0.18
N THR A 303 14.51 5.34 -0.80
CA THR A 303 14.09 5.11 -2.19
C THR A 303 15.19 5.58 -3.15
N CYS A 304 16.08 4.70 -3.58
CA CYS A 304 17.10 5.02 -4.58
C CYS A 304 17.36 3.87 -5.57
N ASN A 305 17.54 4.22 -6.85
CA ASN A 305 17.61 3.28 -7.98
C ASN A 305 18.74 2.22 -7.94
N TYR A 306 19.73 2.36 -7.05
CA TYR A 306 20.89 1.46 -6.94
C TYR A 306 21.26 1.11 -5.50
N CYS A 307 20.36 1.38 -4.56
CA CYS A 307 20.54 1.00 -3.17
C CYS A 307 19.95 -0.39 -2.99
N ALA A 308 20.58 -1.22 -2.16
CA ALA A 308 19.89 -2.36 -1.60
C ALA A 308 18.96 -1.80 -0.52
N ASP A 309 17.71 -1.52 -0.89
CA ASP A 309 16.69 -0.88 -0.04
C ASP A 309 16.79 -1.35 1.42
N TYR A 310 17.21 -0.43 2.31
CA TYR A 310 17.77 -0.79 3.61
C TYR A 310 16.70 -1.09 4.66
N PHE A 311 15.53 -0.46 4.55
CA PHE A 311 14.38 -0.66 5.42
C PHE A 311 13.12 -0.88 4.62
N TRP A 312 12.38 -1.93 4.96
CA TRP A 312 11.10 -2.27 4.36
C TRP A 312 10.00 -2.12 5.41
N ARG A 313 8.91 -1.42 5.06
CA ARG A 313 7.75 -1.29 5.93
C ARG A 313 6.83 -2.49 5.74
N PHE A 314 6.41 -3.08 6.85
CA PHE A 314 5.40 -4.13 6.88
C PHE A 314 4.17 -3.62 7.62
N THR A 315 3.00 -3.95 7.06
CA THR A 315 1.69 -3.59 7.63
C THR A 315 0.92 -4.86 7.94
N PHE A 316 0.59 -5.05 9.21
CA PHE A 316 -0.25 -6.14 9.69
C PHE A 316 -1.60 -5.59 10.15
N HIS A 317 -2.66 -5.90 9.42
CA HIS A 317 -4.00 -5.56 9.86
C HIS A 317 -4.39 -6.42 11.08
N LEU A 318 -4.94 -5.79 12.11
CA LEU A 318 -5.26 -6.46 13.36
C LEU A 318 -6.18 -7.69 13.19
N PRO A 319 -7.21 -7.68 12.32
CA PRO A 319 -8.02 -8.88 12.08
C PRO A 319 -7.23 -10.12 11.64
N TYR A 320 -6.05 -9.99 11.03
CA TYR A 320 -5.22 -11.14 10.63
C TYR A 320 -4.78 -11.97 11.83
N PHE A 321 -4.56 -11.32 12.98
CA PHE A 321 -4.22 -12.00 14.23
C PHE A 321 -5.38 -12.80 14.83
N ASN A 322 -6.62 -12.56 14.35
CA ASN A 322 -7.81 -13.36 14.64
C ASN A 322 -8.05 -14.47 13.59
N GLY A 323 -7.18 -14.61 12.59
CA GLY A 323 -7.27 -15.66 11.57
C GLY A 323 -7.96 -15.25 10.27
N GLU A 324 -8.24 -13.96 10.09
CA GLU A 324 -8.59 -13.41 8.77
C GLU A 324 -7.40 -13.50 7.80
N TRP A 325 -7.70 -13.54 6.50
CA TRP A 325 -6.69 -13.74 5.45
C TRP A 325 -5.83 -12.49 5.25
N SER A 326 -4.50 -12.65 5.18
CA SER A 326 -3.54 -11.55 5.04
C SER A 326 -3.63 -10.74 3.73
N HIS A 327 -4.44 -11.20 2.77
CA HIS A 327 -4.67 -10.55 1.48
C HIS A 327 -6.01 -9.80 1.39
N SER A 328 -6.83 -9.77 2.45
CA SER A 328 -8.07 -9.00 2.42
C SER A 328 -7.73 -7.51 2.48
N THR A 329 -7.91 -6.79 1.38
CA THR A 329 -7.71 -5.33 1.28
C THR A 329 -8.80 -4.51 1.99
N PHE A 330 -9.58 -5.17 2.85
CA PHE A 330 -10.63 -4.59 3.67
C PHE A 330 -10.31 -4.87 5.11
N ASN A 331 -10.45 -3.84 5.94
CA ASN A 331 -10.20 -3.96 7.36
C ASN A 331 -11.42 -3.49 8.12
N ASP A 332 -12.15 -4.43 8.70
CA ASP A 332 -13.12 -4.10 9.73
C ASP A 332 -12.49 -4.30 11.12
N PRO A 333 -12.15 -3.22 11.84
CA PRO A 333 -11.66 -3.29 13.22
C PRO A 333 -12.58 -4.10 14.15
N SER A 334 -13.87 -4.19 13.82
CA SER A 334 -14.83 -4.98 14.59
C SER A 334 -14.49 -6.48 14.56
N GLN A 335 -13.87 -6.97 13.48
CA GLN A 335 -13.46 -8.37 13.34
C GLN A 335 -12.27 -8.73 14.24
N PHE A 336 -11.49 -7.75 14.70
CA PHE A 336 -10.44 -7.98 15.69
C PHE A 336 -11.00 -8.11 17.13
N ALA A 337 -12.26 -7.75 17.37
CA ALA A 337 -12.85 -7.81 18.71
C ALA A 337 -13.22 -9.23 19.17
N SER A 338 -13.25 -10.21 18.26
CA SER A 338 -13.80 -11.55 18.49
C SER A 338 -12.78 -12.67 18.27
N GLY A 339 -11.69 -12.66 19.04
CA GLY A 339 -10.79 -13.82 19.08
C GLY A 339 -9.32 -13.45 18.95
N CYS A 340 -8.55 -14.06 19.85
CA CYS A 340 -7.10 -13.98 19.98
C CYS A 340 -6.77 -14.79 21.25
N GLY A 341 -6.99 -16.10 21.22
CA GLY A 341 -6.88 -16.92 22.45
C GLY A 341 -7.81 -16.47 23.58
N GLY A 342 -9.02 -15.98 23.26
CA GLY A 342 -10.00 -15.49 24.23
C GLY A 342 -9.84 -14.02 24.67
N ASN A 343 -8.84 -13.31 24.17
CA ASN A 343 -8.68 -11.87 24.39
C ASN A 343 -9.71 -11.06 23.58
N THR A 344 -10.20 -9.98 24.18
CA THR A 344 -10.82 -8.84 23.49
C THR A 344 -9.75 -7.81 23.15
N VAL A 345 -10.07 -6.81 22.32
CA VAL A 345 -9.15 -5.69 22.01
C VAL A 345 -8.60 -4.98 23.26
N TRP A 346 -9.36 -4.97 24.36
CA TRP A 346 -8.92 -4.40 25.64
C TRP A 346 -7.89 -5.25 26.36
N ASP A 347 -7.94 -6.57 26.19
CA ASP A 347 -7.03 -7.49 26.85
C ASP A 347 -5.64 -7.52 26.18
N ILE A 348 -5.57 -7.14 24.89
CA ILE A 348 -4.31 -7.06 24.13
C ILE A 348 -3.46 -5.92 24.64
N ASN A 349 -2.23 -6.24 25.01
CA ASN A 349 -1.32 -5.29 25.63
C ASN A 349 0.16 -5.56 25.32
N GLN A 350 0.47 -6.45 24.37
CA GLN A 350 1.83 -6.80 24.04
C GLN A 350 1.97 -7.19 22.57
N ILE A 351 3.05 -6.73 21.94
CA ILE A 351 3.49 -7.11 20.60
C ILE A 351 4.77 -7.94 20.77
N GLU A 352 4.84 -9.10 20.12
CA GLU A 352 6.02 -9.97 20.10
C GLU A 352 6.53 -10.15 18.66
N PHE A 353 7.80 -9.81 18.44
CA PHE A 353 8.59 -10.20 17.27
C PHE A 353 9.41 -11.43 17.66
N ARG A 354 9.04 -12.59 17.14
CA ARG A 354 9.40 -13.90 17.67
C ARG A 354 10.35 -14.65 16.75
N ASN A 355 11.34 -15.28 17.36
CA ASN A 355 12.14 -16.34 16.76
C ASN A 355 11.68 -17.68 17.33
N ASP A 356 10.75 -18.36 16.67
CA ASP A 356 10.19 -19.61 17.20
C ASP A 356 11.12 -20.83 16.99
N TRP A 357 12.05 -20.78 16.03
CA TRP A 357 12.90 -21.92 15.65
C TRP A 357 14.14 -21.51 14.86
N GLY A 358 15.14 -22.39 14.81
CA GLY A 358 16.39 -22.15 14.07
C GLY A 358 17.45 -21.42 14.90
N GLY A 359 18.45 -20.83 14.24
CA GLY A 359 19.50 -20.04 14.90
C GLY A 359 19.01 -18.66 15.34
N ASP A 360 19.90 -17.92 16.01
CA ASP A 360 19.64 -16.54 16.43
C ASP A 360 19.24 -15.65 15.25
N LYS A 361 18.27 -14.77 15.44
CA LYS A 361 17.80 -13.82 14.43
C LYS A 361 18.13 -12.41 14.88
N TRP A 362 18.88 -11.69 14.06
CA TRP A 362 19.02 -10.25 14.21
C TRP A 362 17.84 -9.54 13.58
N VAL A 363 17.28 -8.58 14.30
CA VAL A 363 16.24 -7.69 13.80
C VAL A 363 16.54 -6.26 14.25
N CYS A 364 16.39 -5.31 13.35
CA CYS A 364 16.34 -3.89 13.67
C CYS A 364 15.02 -3.32 13.18
N LEU A 365 14.24 -2.79 14.11
CA LEU A 365 12.92 -2.21 13.86
C LEU A 365 12.98 -0.70 14.02
N ASP A 366 12.22 0.00 13.20
CA ASP A 366 12.03 1.45 13.33
C ASP A 366 10.57 1.82 13.08
N ARG A 367 10.16 2.98 13.61
CA ARG A 367 8.82 3.57 13.46
C ARG A 367 7.69 2.56 13.63
N ILE A 368 7.72 1.84 14.75
CA ILE A 368 6.67 0.91 15.14
C ILE A 368 5.46 1.73 15.59
N ALA A 369 4.29 1.50 14.98
CA ALA A 369 3.09 2.27 15.29
C ALA A 369 1.82 1.42 15.22
N LEU A 370 0.86 1.76 16.09
CA LEU A 370 -0.53 1.35 15.93
C LEU A 370 -1.30 2.46 15.24
N VAL A 371 -2.03 2.11 14.18
CA VAL A 371 -2.81 3.04 13.36
C VAL A 371 -4.28 2.71 13.42
#